data_AF-A0A016UNU9-F1
#
_entry.id   AF-A0A016UNU9-F1
#
_cell.length_a   1.000
_cell.length_b   1.000
_cell.length_c   1.000
_cell.angle_alpha   90.00
_cell.angle_beta   90.00
_cell.angle_gamma   90.00
#
_symmetry.space_group_name_H-M   'P 1'
#
loop_
_entity.id
_entity.type
_entity.pdbx_description
1 polymer ?
#
loop_
_entity_poly.entity_id
_entity_poly.type
_entity_poly.pdbx_seq_one_letter_code
_entity_poly.pdbx_strand_id
1 'polypeptide(L)'
;MKLLILVLVVVLLAEGAKKEDPKKSSKKTDTKKAADVKKKEAPKKKETKKSSFSFEGKDTWGPESLKKCYKAMPLPEDYFCYMYYRNYEPVYIDPLNTNPIIIIYRRFIPKKFVDDFLHDVKRKQKKMAENKVEEDFMAQYMKDNKRRIANETIISHSAMSGVARVFRRAQALIPMLNFTNSGPWQVLSYKEGGHQSPHYDYITYSSPDQYSKVTRTQGNRFVTFALTLKAADIGGETTFVHANHTVTLEAGDVLLFTNINKDMTPVSRRFSAVPYEMSLE
;
A
#
# COMPACT_ATOMS: atom_id res chain seq x y z
N MET A 1 -6.10 -24.64 17.97
CA MET A 1 -5.09 -24.28 16.95
C MET A 1 -4.69 -22.84 17.15
N LYS A 2 -3.39 -22.55 17.29
CA LYS A 2 -2.88 -21.16 17.27
C LYS A 2 -2.70 -20.78 15.81
N LEU A 3 -3.30 -19.68 15.38
CA LEU A 3 -3.29 -19.21 14.00
C LEU A 3 -2.41 -17.95 13.91
N LEU A 4 -1.56 -17.86 12.88
CA LEU A 4 -0.62 -16.77 12.65
C LEU A 4 -1.32 -15.61 11.92
N ILE A 5 -1.19 -14.40 12.44
CA ILE A 5 -1.71 -13.19 11.81
C ILE A 5 -0.58 -12.56 10.99
N LEU A 6 -0.80 -12.31 9.69
CA LEU A 6 0.08 -11.41 8.98
C LEU A 6 -0.31 -9.98 9.32
N VAL A 7 0.64 -9.22 9.84
CA VAL A 7 0.48 -7.80 10.10
C VAL A 7 1.33 -7.04 9.09
N LEU A 8 0.65 -6.40 8.15
CA LEU A 8 1.21 -5.69 7.01
C LEU A 8 0.90 -4.19 7.18
N VAL A 9 1.84 -3.30 6.86
CA VAL A 9 1.57 -1.86 6.79
C VAL A 9 1.83 -1.41 5.38
N VAL A 10 0.79 -0.93 4.72
CA VAL A 10 0.94 -0.31 3.40
C VAL A 10 1.18 1.17 3.64
N VAL A 11 2.40 1.62 3.39
CA VAL A 11 2.82 3.01 3.58
C VAL A 11 3.06 3.63 2.22
N LEU A 12 2.02 4.10 1.53
CA LEU A 12 2.20 4.73 0.22
C LEU A 12 2.88 6.11 0.37
N LEU A 13 4.22 6.17 0.45
CA LEU A 13 4.95 7.44 0.46
C LEU A 13 5.15 7.94 -0.97
N ALA A 14 4.27 8.80 -1.44
CA ALA A 14 4.63 9.75 -2.50
C ALA A 14 5.57 10.81 -1.90
N GLU A 15 6.85 10.77 -2.23
CA GLU A 15 7.74 11.94 -2.14
C GLU A 15 7.47 12.80 -3.37
N GLY A 16 6.68 13.87 -3.19
CA GLY A 16 6.50 14.87 -4.23
C GLY A 16 7.85 15.52 -4.55
N ALA A 17 8.23 15.48 -5.83
CA ALA A 17 9.40 16.18 -6.33
C ALA A 17 9.32 17.67 -5.95
N LYS A 18 10.40 18.19 -5.37
CA LYS A 18 10.58 19.63 -5.13
C LYS A 18 10.41 20.37 -6.46
N LYS A 19 9.43 21.27 -6.54
CA LYS A 19 9.43 22.31 -7.57
C LYS A 19 10.59 23.25 -7.25
N GLU A 20 11.59 23.28 -8.11
CA GLU A 20 12.60 24.34 -8.08
C GLU A 20 11.94 25.66 -8.49
N ASP A 21 11.94 26.63 -7.58
CA ASP A 21 11.56 28.02 -7.86
C ASP A 21 12.64 28.68 -8.73
N PRO A 22 12.30 29.24 -9.90
CA PRO A 22 13.26 30.01 -10.68
C PRO A 22 13.49 31.37 -10.03
N LYS A 23 14.76 31.61 -9.70
CA LYS A 23 15.33 32.85 -9.14
C LYS A 23 14.78 34.12 -9.79
N LYS A 24 14.34 35.03 -8.90
CA LYS A 24 14.09 36.45 -9.15
C LYS A 24 15.43 37.15 -9.43
N SER A 25 15.63 37.68 -10.63
CA SER A 25 16.66 38.71 -10.87
C SER A 25 16.03 39.90 -11.58
N SER A 26 16.24 41.07 -10.99
CA SER A 26 15.81 42.38 -11.43
C SER A 26 16.75 42.94 -12.50
N LYS A 27 16.22 43.50 -13.59
CA LYS A 27 16.59 44.85 -14.06
C LYS A 27 15.70 45.31 -15.22
N LYS A 28 15.11 46.50 -15.05
CA LYS A 28 14.54 47.34 -16.11
C LYS A 28 15.66 47.88 -17.00
N THR A 29 15.41 48.05 -18.30
CA THR A 29 15.64 49.33 -19.02
C THR A 29 14.83 49.35 -20.33
N ASP A 30 14.02 50.39 -20.50
CA ASP A 30 13.31 50.76 -21.72
C ASP A 30 14.22 51.54 -22.68
N THR A 31 14.16 51.28 -23.99
CA THR A 31 14.23 52.35 -25.02
C THR A 31 13.62 51.91 -26.36
N LYS A 32 12.86 52.82 -26.98
CA LYS A 32 12.09 52.74 -28.24
C LYS A 32 12.96 52.74 -29.52
N LYS A 33 12.54 52.06 -30.60
CA LYS A 33 12.29 52.65 -31.96
C LYS A 33 11.63 51.64 -32.93
N ALA A 34 10.96 52.17 -33.96
CA ALA A 34 9.88 51.58 -34.77
C ALA A 34 10.28 51.04 -36.15
N ALA A 35 9.31 50.33 -36.78
CA ALA A 35 9.20 49.82 -38.17
C ALA A 35 10.17 48.67 -38.51
N ASP A 36 9.81 47.58 -39.21
CA ASP A 36 8.91 47.43 -40.36
C ASP A 36 8.41 45.97 -40.51
N VAL A 37 7.41 45.80 -41.38
CA VAL A 37 6.54 44.65 -41.71
C VAL A 37 7.24 43.32 -42.00
N LYS A 38 6.70 42.20 -41.46
CA LYS A 38 6.52 40.91 -42.18
C LYS A 38 5.66 39.88 -41.41
N LYS A 39 4.78 39.22 -42.17
CA LYS A 39 3.81 38.13 -41.86
C LYS A 39 4.07 37.33 -40.56
N LYS A 40 3.11 37.36 -39.63
CA LYS A 40 2.99 36.40 -38.53
C LYS A 40 2.37 35.09 -39.04
N GLU A 41 3.19 34.08 -39.26
CA GLU A 41 2.76 32.69 -39.18
C GLU A 41 2.50 32.32 -37.71
N ALA A 42 1.43 31.56 -37.47
CA ALA A 42 1.05 31.10 -36.14
C ALA A 42 2.15 30.20 -35.53
N PRO A 43 2.50 30.35 -34.24
CA PRO A 43 3.49 29.49 -33.61
C PRO A 43 2.93 28.07 -33.46
N LYS A 44 3.65 27.09 -34.01
CA LYS A 44 3.43 25.65 -33.80
C LYS A 44 3.26 25.38 -32.29
N LYS A 45 2.14 24.77 -31.91
CA LYS A 45 1.95 24.19 -30.58
C LYS A 45 3.15 23.31 -30.27
N LYS A 46 3.87 23.60 -29.20
CA LYS A 46 4.82 22.65 -28.61
C LYS A 46 4.00 21.43 -28.21
N GLU A 47 4.14 20.35 -28.96
CA GLU A 47 3.73 19.03 -28.55
C GLU A 47 4.41 18.74 -27.21
N THR A 48 3.62 18.73 -26.15
CA THR A 48 3.96 18.07 -24.90
C THR A 48 4.35 16.65 -25.25
N LYS A 49 5.64 16.31 -25.08
CA LYS A 49 6.14 14.94 -25.13
C LYS A 49 5.25 14.11 -24.19
N LYS A 50 4.36 13.29 -24.77
CA LYS A 50 3.74 12.18 -24.03
C LYS A 50 4.90 11.31 -23.55
N SER A 51 5.21 11.34 -22.26
CA SER A 51 6.06 10.30 -21.70
C SER A 51 5.25 9.02 -21.81
N SER A 52 5.64 8.13 -22.72
CA SER A 52 5.10 6.78 -22.79
C SER A 52 5.57 6.03 -21.54
N PHE A 53 4.82 6.15 -20.46
CA PHE A 53 5.09 5.39 -19.25
C PHE A 53 4.78 3.92 -19.55
N SER A 54 5.80 3.06 -19.48
CA SER A 54 5.66 1.63 -19.71
C SER A 54 5.56 0.94 -18.36
N PHE A 55 4.38 0.41 -18.03
CA PHE A 55 4.15 -0.34 -16.80
C PHE A 55 5.03 -1.60 -16.69
N GLU A 56 5.93 -1.64 -15.70
CA GLU A 56 6.86 -2.74 -15.42
C GLU A 56 6.20 -3.93 -14.68
N GLY A 57 4.96 -4.28 -15.02
CA GLY A 57 4.24 -5.43 -14.42
C GLY A 57 3.44 -6.26 -15.43
N LYS A 58 3.55 -5.98 -16.74
CA LYS A 58 2.74 -6.65 -17.77
C LYS A 58 2.82 -8.18 -17.73
N ASP A 59 3.98 -8.73 -17.37
CA ASP A 59 4.20 -10.20 -17.32
C ASP A 59 3.76 -10.83 -15.99
N THR A 60 3.63 -10.03 -14.93
CA THR A 60 3.28 -10.52 -13.58
C THR A 60 1.81 -10.36 -13.27
N TRP A 61 1.14 -9.41 -13.94
CA TRP A 61 -0.27 -9.12 -13.83
C TRP A 61 -1.10 -9.87 -14.87
N GLY A 62 -2.15 -10.55 -14.43
CA GLY A 62 -3.10 -11.17 -15.36
C GLY A 62 -3.99 -10.13 -16.04
N PRO A 63 -4.50 -10.39 -17.26
CA PRO A 63 -5.38 -9.45 -17.98
C PRO A 63 -6.60 -9.00 -17.18
N GLU A 64 -7.23 -9.92 -16.45
CA GLU A 64 -8.38 -9.62 -15.58
C GLU A 64 -8.03 -8.69 -14.42
N SER A 65 -6.82 -8.80 -13.88
CA SER A 65 -6.34 -7.91 -12.83
C SER A 65 -6.12 -6.51 -13.37
N LEU A 66 -5.50 -6.39 -14.56
CA LEU A 66 -5.26 -5.11 -15.22
C LEU A 66 -6.55 -4.34 -15.53
N LYS A 67 -7.60 -5.04 -16.01
CA LYS A 67 -8.91 -4.42 -16.30
C LYS A 67 -9.62 -3.83 -15.09
N LYS A 68 -9.29 -4.32 -13.88
CA LYS A 68 -9.93 -3.90 -12.62
C LYS A 68 -9.18 -2.78 -11.93
N CYS A 69 -7.97 -2.45 -12.38
CA CYS A 69 -7.23 -1.29 -11.91
C CYS A 69 -8.03 -0.03 -12.25
N TYR A 70 -8.18 0.88 -11.27
CA TYR A 70 -8.96 2.13 -11.35
C TYR A 70 -10.48 2.02 -11.39
N LYS A 71 -11.06 0.82 -11.35
CA LYS A 71 -12.51 0.71 -11.20
C LYS A 71 -12.87 0.73 -9.72
N ALA A 72 -13.08 1.93 -9.17
CA ALA A 72 -13.77 2.07 -7.89
C ALA A 72 -15.12 1.35 -8.00
N MET A 73 -15.40 0.44 -7.08
CA MET A 73 -16.68 -0.24 -7.05
C MET A 73 -17.50 0.24 -5.87
N PRO A 74 -18.80 0.51 -6.08
CA PRO A 74 -19.67 0.94 -5.00
C PRO A 74 -19.71 -0.13 -3.92
N LEU A 75 -19.90 0.31 -2.68
CA LEU A 75 -20.23 -0.60 -1.59
C LEU A 75 -21.53 -1.34 -1.96
N PRO A 76 -21.69 -2.62 -1.60
CA PRO A 76 -22.92 -3.33 -1.97
C PRO A 76 -24.13 -2.75 -1.23
N GLU A 77 -25.32 -2.83 -1.84
CA GLU A 77 -26.51 -2.05 -1.43
C GLU A 77 -27.01 -2.36 -0.01
N ASP A 78 -26.78 -3.58 0.47
CA ASP A 78 -27.12 -4.08 1.79
C ASP A 78 -26.07 -3.77 2.87
N TYR A 79 -25.00 -3.07 2.50
CA TYR A 79 -23.93 -2.69 3.43
C TYR A 79 -24.18 -1.31 4.03
N PHE A 80 -24.63 -1.32 5.27
CA PHE A 80 -24.65 -0.14 6.13
C PHE A 80 -23.26 0.04 6.74
N CYS A 81 -22.73 1.27 6.80
CA CYS A 81 -21.53 1.56 7.59
C CYS A 81 -21.79 1.18 9.05
N TYR A 82 -21.31 0.01 9.47
CA TYR A 82 -21.57 -0.50 10.80
C TYR A 82 -20.70 0.23 11.80
N MET A 83 -21.23 0.42 13.01
CA MET A 83 -20.49 0.99 14.12
C MET A 83 -20.67 0.09 15.33
N TYR A 84 -19.56 -0.23 16.00
CA TYR A 84 -19.60 -0.83 17.34
C TYR A 84 -18.77 0.00 18.30
N TYR A 85 -19.08 -0.09 19.59
CA TYR A 85 -18.30 0.57 20.63
C TYR A 85 -17.38 -0.43 21.32
N ARG A 86 -16.14 -0.02 21.52
CA ARG A 86 -15.16 -0.76 22.32
C ARG A 86 -14.33 0.22 23.12
N ASN A 87 -14.20 0.00 24.43
CA ASN A 87 -13.48 0.91 25.34
C ASN A 87 -13.96 2.37 25.24
N TYR A 88 -15.29 2.58 25.15
CA TYR A 88 -15.92 3.89 24.96
C TYR A 88 -15.55 4.62 23.67
N GLU A 89 -14.98 3.90 22.69
CA GLU A 89 -14.60 4.45 21.39
C GLU A 89 -15.46 3.82 20.27
N PRO A 90 -16.03 4.63 19.36
CA PRO A 90 -16.71 4.10 18.19
C PRO A 90 -15.71 3.55 17.18
N VAL A 91 -16.00 2.37 16.66
CA VAL A 91 -15.25 1.72 15.58
C VAL A 91 -16.18 1.54 14.38
N TYR A 92 -15.82 2.17 13.27
CA TYR A 92 -16.58 2.15 12.02
C TYR A 92 -16.04 1.04 11.10
N ILE A 93 -16.91 0.19 10.59
CA ILE A 93 -16.54 -0.91 9.70
C ILE A 93 -17.44 -0.95 8.45
N ASP A 94 -16.79 -1.12 7.31
CA ASP A 94 -17.42 -1.45 6.03
C ASP A 94 -17.02 -2.89 5.68
N PRO A 95 -17.84 -3.91 6.00
CA PRO A 95 -17.61 -5.24 5.46
C PRO A 95 -17.81 -5.17 3.94
N LEU A 96 -17.05 -5.94 3.18
CA LEU A 96 -17.11 -5.94 1.71
C LEU A 96 -17.35 -7.34 1.15
N ASN A 97 -16.92 -8.36 1.89
CA ASN A 97 -17.19 -9.74 1.54
C ASN A 97 -17.26 -10.59 2.81
N THR A 98 -18.08 -11.65 2.78
CA THR A 98 -18.20 -12.60 3.88
C THR A 98 -17.42 -13.89 3.65
N ASN A 99 -17.03 -14.19 2.41
CA ASN A 99 -16.23 -15.37 2.08
C ASN A 99 -15.33 -15.15 0.84
N PRO A 100 -14.01 -15.08 1.01
CA PRO A 100 -13.32 -14.80 2.28
C PRO A 100 -13.75 -13.46 2.88
N ILE A 101 -13.48 -13.28 4.17
CA ILE A 101 -13.84 -12.05 4.88
C ILE A 101 -12.96 -10.92 4.35
N ILE A 102 -13.58 -9.79 3.98
CA ILE A 102 -12.91 -8.52 3.66
C ILE A 102 -13.65 -7.43 4.42
N ILE A 103 -12.95 -6.68 5.25
CA ILE A 103 -13.50 -5.61 6.09
C ILE A 103 -12.57 -4.41 6.03
N ILE A 104 -13.14 -3.21 5.85
CA ILE A 104 -12.41 -1.96 6.07
C ILE A 104 -12.83 -1.40 7.42
N TYR A 105 -11.87 -1.11 8.29
CA TYR A 105 -12.06 -0.28 9.46
C TYR A 105 -11.75 1.17 9.09
N ARG A 106 -12.78 2.01 9.06
CA ARG A 106 -12.68 3.41 8.62
C ARG A 106 -12.20 4.31 9.75
N ARG A 107 -11.25 5.21 9.43
CA ARG A 107 -10.67 6.17 10.39
C ARG A 107 -10.16 5.47 11.65
N PHE A 108 -9.68 4.23 11.50
CA PHE A 108 -9.37 3.35 12.62
C PHE A 108 -8.18 3.86 13.42
N ILE A 109 -7.15 4.39 12.76
CA ILE A 109 -5.99 5.00 13.41
C ILE A 109 -6.11 6.53 13.31
N PRO A 110 -6.17 7.26 14.45
CA PRO A 110 -6.24 8.71 14.43
C PRO A 110 -5.03 9.33 13.71
N LYS A 111 -5.23 10.46 13.02
CA LYS A 111 -4.19 11.15 12.24
C LYS A 111 -2.89 11.33 13.02
N LYS A 112 -2.97 11.76 14.29
CA LYS A 112 -1.79 11.94 15.14
C LYS A 112 -0.98 10.64 15.31
N PHE A 113 -1.64 9.49 15.42
CA PHE A 113 -0.96 8.20 15.57
C PHE A 113 -0.34 7.74 14.25
N VAL A 114 -0.99 8.05 13.11
CA VAL A 114 -0.41 7.86 11.77
C VAL A 114 0.86 8.70 11.62
N ASP A 115 0.80 9.98 11.98
CA ASP A 115 1.95 10.90 11.90
C ASP A 115 3.12 10.42 12.79
N ASP A 116 2.84 10.00 14.03
CA ASP A 116 3.83 9.44 14.95
C ASP A 116 4.46 8.14 14.41
N PHE A 117 3.66 7.25 13.79
CA PHE A 117 4.13 6.02 13.15
C PHE A 117 5.06 6.35 11.97
N LEU A 118 4.64 7.27 11.10
CA LEU A 118 5.44 7.71 9.95
C LEU A 118 6.77 8.34 10.37
N HIS A 119 6.77 9.12 11.46
CA HIS A 119 8.00 9.65 12.03
C HIS A 119 8.97 8.55 12.46
N ASP A 120 8.46 7.50 13.11
CA ASP A 120 9.26 6.34 13.49
C ASP A 120 9.82 5.58 12.27
N VAL A 121 9.00 5.35 11.24
CA VAL A 121 9.43 4.72 9.99
C VAL A 121 10.59 5.50 9.36
N LYS A 122 10.44 6.82 9.20
CA LYS A 122 11.50 7.69 8.62
C LYS A 122 12.80 7.61 9.42
N ARG A 123 12.70 7.60 10.74
CA ARG A 123 13.87 7.46 11.63
C ARG A 123 14.54 6.10 11.46
N LYS A 124 13.77 5.01 11.31
CA LYS A 124 14.32 3.66 11.05
C LYS A 124 15.00 3.59 9.69
N GLN A 125 14.37 4.13 8.64
CA GLN A 125 14.92 4.16 7.29
C GLN A 125 16.22 4.97 7.22
N LYS A 126 16.28 6.14 7.86
CA LYS A 126 17.51 6.94 7.96
C LYS A 126 18.66 6.14 8.58
N LYS A 127 18.41 5.47 9.70
CA LYS A 127 19.42 4.61 10.36
C LYS A 127 19.87 3.45 9.47
N MET A 128 18.95 2.85 8.70
CA MET A 128 19.28 1.78 7.76
C MET A 128 20.11 2.28 6.57
N ALA A 129 19.91 3.52 6.13
CA ALA A 129 20.73 4.12 5.06
C ALA A 129 22.14 4.51 5.53
N GLU A 130 22.29 4.93 6.79
CA GLU A 130 23.59 5.28 7.40
C GLU A 130 24.45 4.03 7.64
N ASN A 131 23.81 2.93 8.03
CA ASN A 131 24.48 1.65 8.18
C ASN A 131 24.53 0.97 6.80
N LYS A 132 25.63 1.10 6.05
CA LYS A 132 25.83 0.38 4.78
C LYS A 132 25.53 -1.11 4.98
N VAL A 133 24.33 -1.55 4.57
CA VAL A 133 23.96 -2.96 4.60
C VAL A 133 24.61 -3.59 3.38
N GLU A 134 25.46 -4.59 3.63
CA GLU A 134 26.04 -5.42 2.58
C GLU A 134 24.92 -6.08 1.77
N GLU A 135 25.04 -6.11 0.45
CA GLU A 135 24.04 -6.71 -0.43
C GLU A 135 23.97 -8.22 -0.20
N ASP A 136 23.02 -8.65 0.64
CA ASP A 136 22.73 -10.06 0.84
C ASP A 136 21.82 -10.60 -0.28
N PHE A 137 21.82 -11.91 -0.46
CA PHE A 137 21.00 -12.67 -1.41
C PHE A 137 19.53 -12.23 -1.41
N MET A 138 18.96 -11.97 -0.24
CA MET A 138 17.57 -11.49 -0.11
C MET A 138 17.37 -10.09 -0.71
N ALA A 139 18.36 -9.20 -0.60
CA ALA A 139 18.30 -7.87 -1.21
C ALA A 139 18.35 -7.98 -2.74
N GLN A 140 19.19 -8.88 -3.27
CA GLN A 140 19.27 -9.14 -4.71
C GLN A 140 17.98 -9.78 -5.25
N TYR A 141 17.44 -10.80 -4.57
CA TYR A 141 16.17 -11.43 -4.95
C TYR A 141 15.01 -10.41 -5.02
N MET A 142 14.96 -9.45 -4.09
CA MET A 142 13.93 -8.41 -4.09
C MET A 142 14.09 -7.42 -5.26
N LYS A 143 15.32 -7.15 -5.72
CA LYS A 143 15.56 -6.31 -6.91
C LYS A 143 15.07 -6.99 -8.19
N ASP A 144 15.26 -8.31 -8.29
CA ASP A 144 14.89 -9.07 -9.48
C ASP A 144 13.39 -9.44 -9.49
N ASN A 145 12.70 -9.28 -8.35
CA ASN A 145 11.30 -9.63 -8.21
C ASN A 145 10.35 -8.57 -8.78
N LYS A 146 10.04 -8.69 -10.07
CA LYS A 146 9.04 -7.86 -10.77
C LYS A 146 7.58 -8.01 -10.29
N ARG A 147 7.32 -8.87 -9.28
CA ARG A 147 6.00 -8.95 -8.66
C ARG A 147 5.76 -7.87 -7.61
N ARG A 148 6.83 -7.32 -7.01
CA ARG A 148 6.77 -6.31 -5.97
C ARG A 148 7.81 -5.23 -6.23
N ILE A 149 7.37 -4.04 -6.57
CA ILE A 149 8.22 -2.86 -6.71
C ILE A 149 7.87 -1.89 -5.58
N ALA A 150 8.53 -2.07 -4.42
CA ALA A 150 8.34 -1.25 -3.23
C ALA A 150 9.57 -1.28 -2.33
N ASN A 151 9.81 -0.18 -1.62
CA ASN A 151 10.81 -0.12 -0.55
C ASN A 151 10.22 -0.73 0.73
N GLU A 152 10.83 -1.79 1.24
CA GLU A 152 10.39 -2.48 2.46
C GLU A 152 11.18 -2.02 3.69
N THR A 153 10.49 -1.84 4.80
CA THR A 153 11.09 -1.59 6.12
C THR A 153 10.42 -2.48 7.15
N ILE A 154 11.19 -3.32 7.85
CA ILE A 154 10.66 -4.23 8.87
C ILE A 154 10.85 -3.61 10.26
N ILE A 155 9.78 -3.53 11.04
CA ILE A 155 9.79 -2.94 12.39
C ILE A 155 9.04 -3.85 13.37
N SER A 156 9.70 -4.25 14.46
CA SER A 156 9.04 -4.99 15.54
C SER A 156 7.98 -4.13 16.23
N HIS A 157 6.89 -4.75 16.69
CA HIS A 157 5.71 -4.05 17.20
C HIS A 157 5.98 -3.02 18.30
N SER A 158 6.93 -3.29 19.19
CA SER A 158 7.27 -2.44 20.32
C SER A 158 8.57 -1.65 20.15
N ALA A 159 9.22 -1.72 18.98
CA ALA A 159 10.55 -1.16 18.78
C ALA A 159 10.60 0.37 18.92
N MET A 160 9.48 1.05 18.63
CA MET A 160 9.39 2.51 18.57
C MET A 160 8.02 2.97 19.08
N SER A 161 7.94 4.16 19.67
CA SER A 161 6.78 4.57 20.48
C SER A 161 5.51 4.81 19.65
N GLY A 162 5.61 5.41 18.47
CA GLY A 162 4.50 5.60 17.53
C GLY A 162 4.02 4.28 16.95
N VAL A 163 4.96 3.42 16.54
CA VAL A 163 4.68 2.06 16.06
C VAL A 163 3.95 1.23 17.12
N ALA A 164 4.44 1.25 18.36
CA ALA A 164 3.86 0.53 19.48
C ALA A 164 2.47 1.04 19.86
N ARG A 165 2.22 2.34 19.69
CA ARG A 165 0.92 2.96 19.98
C ARG A 165 -0.17 2.45 19.04
N VAL A 166 0.14 2.36 17.74
CA VAL A 166 -0.77 1.79 16.73
C VAL A 166 -1.03 0.31 17.01
N PHE A 167 0.02 -0.46 17.34
CA PHE A 167 -0.12 -1.89 17.64
C PHE A 167 -1.03 -2.15 18.85
N ARG A 168 -0.83 -1.43 19.96
CA ARG A 168 -1.69 -1.53 21.15
C ARG A 168 -3.14 -1.17 20.85
N ARG A 169 -3.37 -0.17 19.99
CA ARG A 169 -4.71 0.21 19.56
C ARG A 169 -5.40 -0.89 18.76
N ALA A 170 -4.70 -1.49 17.79
CA ALA A 170 -5.24 -2.62 17.02
C ALA A 170 -5.65 -3.78 17.93
N GLN A 171 -4.80 -4.12 18.92
CA GLN A 171 -5.10 -5.13 19.95
C GLN A 171 -6.34 -4.78 20.79
N ALA A 172 -6.48 -3.51 21.18
CA ALA A 172 -7.56 -3.08 22.07
C ALA A 172 -8.93 -3.03 21.38
N LEU A 173 -8.95 -2.69 20.08
CA LEU A 173 -10.19 -2.41 19.35
C LEU A 173 -10.67 -3.56 18.44
N ILE A 174 -9.81 -4.52 18.10
CA ILE A 174 -10.19 -5.70 17.29
C ILE A 174 -10.05 -6.97 18.16
N PRO A 175 -11.04 -7.27 19.02
CA PRO A 175 -10.91 -8.33 20.03
C PRO A 175 -10.96 -9.76 19.45
N MET A 176 -11.46 -9.91 18.22
CA MET A 176 -11.57 -11.21 17.56
C MET A 176 -10.22 -11.78 17.10
N LEU A 177 -9.16 -10.98 17.13
CA LEU A 177 -7.82 -11.34 16.66
C LEU A 177 -6.79 -11.27 17.77
N ASN A 178 -5.97 -12.32 17.89
CA ASN A 178 -4.80 -12.30 18.78
C ASN A 178 -3.55 -11.84 18.02
N PHE A 179 -3.31 -10.53 18.01
CA PHE A 179 -2.12 -9.94 17.39
C PHE A 179 -0.79 -10.37 18.04
N THR A 180 -0.78 -11.06 19.19
CA THR A 180 0.48 -11.58 19.76
C THR A 180 1.14 -12.61 18.84
N ASN A 181 0.36 -13.34 18.04
CA ASN A 181 0.85 -14.28 17.04
C ASN A 181 1.09 -13.62 15.67
N SER A 182 1.36 -12.31 15.65
CA SER A 182 1.62 -11.60 14.40
C SER A 182 3.11 -11.51 14.06
N GLY A 183 3.41 -11.56 12.77
CA GLY A 183 4.72 -11.16 12.24
C GLY A 183 4.97 -9.65 12.44
N PRO A 184 6.22 -9.17 12.40
CA PRO A 184 6.54 -7.76 12.57
C PRO A 184 5.86 -6.90 11.49
N TRP A 185 5.73 -5.59 11.74
CA TRP A 185 5.24 -4.66 10.74
C TRP A 185 6.15 -4.68 9.50
N GLN A 186 5.58 -5.05 8.36
CA GLN A 186 6.20 -4.86 7.04
C GLN A 186 5.68 -3.56 6.46
N VAL A 187 6.50 -2.51 6.51
CA VAL A 187 6.18 -1.17 5.98
C VAL A 187 6.61 -1.11 4.52
N LEU A 188 5.64 -1.00 3.60
CA LEU A 188 5.88 -0.96 2.15
C LEU A 188 5.66 0.44 1.58
N SER A 189 6.70 1.01 0.98
CA SER A 189 6.69 2.32 0.33
C SER A 189 6.76 2.20 -1.18
N TYR A 190 5.69 2.60 -1.85
CA TYR A 190 5.55 2.60 -3.30
C TYR A 190 5.84 4.00 -3.83
N LYS A 191 6.76 4.08 -4.79
CA LYS A 191 7.03 5.28 -5.57
C LYS A 191 6.23 5.23 -6.87
N GLU A 192 6.32 6.28 -7.69
CA GLU A 192 5.87 6.30 -9.10
C GLU A 192 6.24 4.97 -9.81
N GLY A 193 5.24 4.34 -10.43
CA GLY A 193 5.33 3.00 -11.04
C GLY A 193 5.54 1.78 -10.13
N GLY A 194 5.73 1.97 -8.83
CA GLY A 194 5.78 0.88 -7.86
C GLY A 194 4.46 0.12 -7.82
N HIS A 195 4.46 -1.19 -7.56
CA HIS A 195 3.22 -1.98 -7.51
C HIS A 195 3.41 -3.32 -6.80
N GLN A 196 2.31 -4.01 -6.52
CA GLN A 196 2.29 -5.39 -6.03
C GLN A 196 1.33 -6.23 -6.85
N SER A 197 1.87 -7.14 -7.66
CA SER A 197 1.07 -8.06 -8.47
C SER A 197 0.15 -8.94 -7.60
N PRO A 198 -0.95 -9.46 -8.16
CA PRO A 198 -1.86 -10.33 -7.44
C PRO A 198 -1.13 -11.50 -6.76
N HIS A 199 -1.39 -11.73 -5.48
CA HIS A 199 -0.74 -12.78 -4.69
C HIS A 199 -1.63 -13.27 -3.54
N TYR A 200 -1.11 -14.20 -2.75
CA TYR A 200 -1.66 -14.54 -1.45
C TYR A 200 -0.66 -14.16 -0.37
N ASP A 201 -1.19 -13.93 0.81
CA ASP A 201 -0.37 -13.55 1.97
C ASP A 201 0.06 -14.77 2.78
N TYR A 202 -0.61 -15.92 2.60
CA TYR A 202 -0.19 -17.19 3.16
C TYR A 202 1.11 -17.69 2.51
N ILE A 203 1.93 -18.37 3.31
CA ILE A 203 3.22 -18.88 2.85
C ILE A 203 2.99 -20.17 2.08
N THR A 204 3.45 -20.24 0.84
CA THR A 204 3.44 -21.48 0.05
C THR A 204 4.70 -22.28 0.34
N TYR A 205 4.53 -23.56 0.65
CA TYR A 205 5.61 -24.52 0.82
C TYR A 205 5.44 -25.64 -0.20
N SER A 206 6.54 -26.15 -0.76
CA SER A 206 6.47 -27.31 -1.66
C SER A 206 6.22 -28.61 -0.91
N SER A 207 6.62 -28.70 0.36
CA SER A 207 6.33 -29.81 1.26
C SER A 207 6.33 -29.38 2.74
N PRO A 208 5.72 -30.15 3.66
CA PRO A 208 5.77 -29.90 5.10
C PRO A 208 7.18 -29.84 5.71
N ASP A 209 8.17 -30.48 5.07
CA ASP A 209 9.58 -30.46 5.52
C ASP A 209 10.21 -29.08 5.36
N GLN A 210 9.66 -28.23 4.50
CA GLN A 210 10.12 -26.85 4.31
C GLN A 210 9.47 -25.86 5.29
N TYR A 211 8.55 -26.29 6.15
CA TYR A 211 7.89 -25.39 7.09
C TYR A 211 8.93 -24.66 7.95
N SER A 212 8.74 -23.35 8.13
CA SER A 212 9.56 -22.63 9.09
C SER A 212 9.25 -23.10 10.52
N LYS A 213 10.14 -22.88 11.49
CA LYS A 213 9.86 -23.13 12.91
C LYS A 213 8.57 -22.42 13.37
N VAL A 214 8.35 -21.20 12.87
CA VAL A 214 7.13 -20.43 13.15
C VAL A 214 5.91 -21.14 12.57
N THR A 215 5.96 -21.55 11.30
CA THR A 215 4.85 -22.25 10.64
C THR A 215 4.50 -23.55 11.33
N ARG A 216 5.50 -24.33 11.77
CA ARG A 216 5.28 -25.58 12.52
C ARG A 216 4.60 -25.34 13.87
N THR A 217 4.88 -24.22 14.53
CA THR A 217 4.42 -23.96 15.91
C THR A 217 3.16 -23.07 15.98
N GLN A 218 2.95 -22.21 14.99
CA GLN A 218 1.92 -21.17 14.97
C GLN A 218 1.02 -21.24 13.74
N GLY A 219 1.25 -22.20 12.84
CA GLY A 219 0.51 -22.35 11.60
C GLY A 219 0.88 -21.31 10.53
N ASN A 220 0.11 -21.30 9.45
CA ASN A 220 0.29 -20.37 8.34
C ASN A 220 -0.50 -19.06 8.57
N ARG A 221 -0.20 -18.03 7.77
CA ARG A 221 -0.88 -16.74 7.81
C ARG A 221 -2.32 -16.90 7.30
N PHE A 222 -3.32 -16.66 8.16
CA PHE A 222 -4.72 -16.82 7.78
C PHE A 222 -5.48 -15.50 7.62
N VAL A 223 -4.93 -14.40 8.12
CA VAL A 223 -5.52 -13.06 8.07
C VAL A 223 -4.42 -12.04 7.83
N THR A 224 -4.75 -11.01 7.08
CA THR A 224 -3.92 -9.84 6.85
C THR A 224 -4.59 -8.63 7.47
N PHE A 225 -3.83 -7.92 8.30
CA PHE A 225 -4.15 -6.57 8.75
C PHE A 225 -3.27 -5.60 7.96
N ALA A 226 -3.86 -4.70 7.17
CA ALA A 226 -3.16 -3.74 6.32
C ALA A 226 -3.59 -2.31 6.68
N LEU A 227 -2.70 -1.55 7.34
CA LEU A 227 -2.92 -0.14 7.66
C LEU A 227 -2.41 0.76 6.53
N THR A 228 -3.24 1.69 6.06
CA THR A 228 -2.85 2.76 5.15
C THR A 228 -2.30 3.95 5.93
N LEU A 229 -0.99 4.22 5.83
CA LEU A 229 -0.40 5.41 6.49
C LEU A 229 -0.48 6.69 5.64
N LYS A 230 -0.57 6.54 4.33
CA LYS A 230 -0.73 7.62 3.37
C LYS A 230 -1.42 7.05 2.14
N ALA A 231 -2.39 7.78 1.59
CA ALA A 231 -3.04 7.42 0.33
C ALA A 231 -2.22 7.94 -0.86
N ALA A 232 -2.34 7.26 -2.00
CA ALA A 232 -1.81 7.73 -3.26
C ALA A 232 -2.70 8.87 -3.81
N ASP A 233 -2.10 9.80 -4.56
CA ASP A 233 -2.88 10.83 -5.27
C ASP A 233 -3.66 10.21 -6.46
N ILE A 234 -3.06 9.22 -7.13
CA ILE A 234 -3.65 8.47 -8.25
C ILE A 234 -3.24 6.99 -8.12
N GLY A 235 -4.20 6.08 -8.24
CA GLY A 235 -3.97 4.63 -8.08
C GLY A 235 -3.78 4.21 -6.63
N GLY A 236 -3.02 3.13 -6.40
CA GLY A 236 -2.71 2.65 -5.05
C GLY A 236 -3.86 1.92 -4.35
N GLU A 237 -4.95 1.66 -5.07
CA GLU A 237 -6.05 0.86 -4.55
C GLU A 237 -5.60 -0.57 -4.25
N THR A 238 -6.34 -1.29 -3.41
CA THR A 238 -6.13 -2.73 -3.25
C THR A 238 -7.26 -3.46 -3.97
N THR A 239 -6.92 -4.27 -4.97
CA THR A 239 -7.86 -5.02 -5.80
C THR A 239 -7.92 -6.47 -5.37
N PHE A 240 -9.09 -6.92 -4.95
CA PHE A 240 -9.45 -8.30 -4.74
C PHE A 240 -10.08 -8.87 -6.00
N VAL A 241 -9.24 -9.43 -6.88
CA VAL A 241 -9.61 -9.80 -8.25
C VAL A 241 -10.78 -10.79 -8.26
N HIS A 242 -10.76 -11.78 -7.37
CA HIS A 242 -11.75 -12.85 -7.28
C HIS A 242 -13.02 -12.47 -6.52
N ALA A 243 -12.90 -11.61 -5.51
CA ALA A 243 -14.06 -11.03 -4.84
C ALA A 243 -14.74 -9.94 -5.71
N ASN A 244 -14.15 -9.61 -6.86
CA ASN A 244 -14.57 -8.50 -7.72
C ASN A 244 -14.77 -7.23 -6.89
N HIS A 245 -13.73 -6.86 -6.14
CA HIS A 245 -13.72 -5.67 -5.29
C HIS A 245 -12.41 -4.91 -5.44
N THR A 246 -12.49 -3.59 -5.52
CA THR A 246 -11.33 -2.68 -5.52
C THR A 246 -11.59 -1.67 -4.42
N VAL A 247 -10.65 -1.56 -3.48
CA VAL A 247 -10.82 -0.74 -2.29
C VAL A 247 -9.91 0.47 -2.32
N THR A 248 -10.51 1.63 -2.12
CA THR A 248 -9.81 2.89 -1.87
C THR A 248 -9.76 3.13 -0.36
N LEU A 249 -8.56 3.41 0.14
CA LEU A 249 -8.27 3.55 1.57
C LEU A 249 -7.65 4.92 1.83
N GLU A 250 -8.15 5.58 2.86
CA GLU A 250 -7.58 6.85 3.34
C GLU A 250 -6.51 6.61 4.41
N ALA A 251 -5.72 7.63 4.71
CA ALA A 251 -4.76 7.56 5.81
C ALA A 251 -5.48 7.27 7.14
N GLY A 252 -5.06 6.20 7.81
CA GLY A 252 -5.65 5.72 9.06
C GLY A 252 -6.71 4.63 8.89
N ASP A 253 -7.14 4.33 7.66
CA ASP A 253 -7.98 3.17 7.38
C ASP A 253 -7.17 1.88 7.52
N VAL A 254 -7.85 0.82 7.96
CA VAL A 254 -7.29 -0.53 8.03
C VAL A 254 -8.12 -1.46 7.15
N LEU A 255 -7.46 -2.14 6.23
CA LEU A 255 -8.03 -3.25 5.47
C LEU A 255 -7.69 -4.56 6.19
N LEU A 256 -8.71 -5.32 6.56
CA LEU A 256 -8.58 -6.64 7.17
C LEU A 256 -9.20 -7.68 6.24
N PHE A 257 -8.44 -8.72 5.86
CA PHE A 257 -9.00 -9.80 5.05
C PHE A 257 -8.44 -11.17 5.43
N THR A 258 -9.25 -12.21 5.24
CA THR A 258 -8.82 -13.59 5.47
C THR A 258 -8.24 -14.22 4.22
N ASN A 259 -7.18 -15.01 4.41
CA ASN A 259 -6.52 -15.85 3.43
C ASN A 259 -7.09 -17.27 3.38
N ILE A 260 -8.22 -17.48 4.07
CA ILE A 260 -8.97 -18.73 4.13
C ILE A 260 -10.45 -18.48 3.83
N ASN A 261 -11.10 -19.49 3.25
CA ASN A 261 -12.54 -19.55 3.05
C ASN A 261 -13.26 -19.99 4.35
N LYS A 262 -14.60 -19.92 4.35
CA LYS A 262 -15.46 -20.36 5.47
C LYS A 262 -15.25 -21.83 5.89
N ASP A 263 -14.83 -22.69 4.96
CA ASP A 263 -14.52 -24.11 5.21
C ASP A 263 -13.08 -24.35 5.68
N MET A 264 -12.35 -23.28 6.05
CA MET A 264 -10.95 -23.29 6.49
C MET A 264 -9.95 -23.73 5.42
N THR A 265 -10.36 -23.86 4.16
CA THR A 265 -9.44 -24.05 3.04
C THR A 265 -8.75 -22.74 2.67
N PRO A 266 -7.50 -22.75 2.18
CA PRO A 266 -6.87 -21.56 1.63
C PRO A 266 -7.71 -20.95 0.50
N VAL A 267 -7.80 -19.63 0.45
CA VAL A 267 -8.47 -18.95 -0.66
C VAL A 267 -7.80 -19.36 -1.96
N SER A 268 -8.59 -19.81 -2.93
CA SER A 268 -8.08 -20.20 -4.23
C SER A 268 -7.95 -18.98 -5.16
N ARG A 269 -6.87 -18.98 -5.94
CA ARG A 269 -6.42 -17.97 -6.93
C ARG A 269 -6.01 -16.60 -6.34
N ARG A 270 -4.90 -16.05 -6.87
CA ARG A 270 -4.19 -14.82 -6.41
C ARG A 270 -5.17 -13.73 -5.97
N PHE A 271 -5.32 -13.59 -4.65
CA PHE A 271 -6.52 -13.01 -4.04
C PHE A 271 -6.48 -11.48 -3.96
N SER A 272 -5.32 -10.91 -3.64
CA SER A 272 -5.15 -9.46 -3.46
C SER A 272 -4.03 -8.92 -4.35
N ALA A 273 -4.22 -7.72 -4.89
CA ALA A 273 -3.25 -6.98 -5.68
C ALA A 273 -3.27 -5.50 -5.25
N VAL A 274 -2.13 -4.81 -5.34
CA VAL A 274 -2.09 -3.35 -5.15
C VAL A 274 -1.51 -2.74 -6.42
N PRO A 275 -2.34 -2.29 -7.36
CA PRO A 275 -1.85 -1.54 -8.50
C PRO A 275 -1.45 -0.14 -8.03
N TYR A 276 -0.26 0.31 -8.39
CA TYR A 276 0.08 1.72 -8.31
C TYR A 276 0.70 2.11 -9.66
N GLU A 277 0.13 3.16 -10.24
CA GLU A 277 0.38 3.67 -11.60
C GLU A 277 0.51 2.61 -12.72
N MET A 278 -0.63 2.13 -13.20
CA MET A 278 -0.81 1.68 -14.56
C MET A 278 -1.34 2.84 -15.41
N SER A 279 -0.49 3.67 -16.00
CA SER A 279 -0.96 4.40 -17.19
C SER A 279 -1.20 3.35 -18.29
N LEU A 280 -2.45 2.94 -18.47
CA LEU A 280 -2.87 2.37 -19.74
C LEU A 280 -3.31 3.54 -20.61
N GLU A 281 -2.70 3.61 -21.79
CA GLU A 281 -2.88 4.62 -22.83
C GLU A 281 -4.35 4.94 -23.14
#